data_AF-A0A8S1BWZ7-F1
#
_entry.id   AF-A0A8S1BWZ7-F1
#
_cell.length_a   1.000
_cell.length_b   1.000
_cell.length_c   1.000
_cell.angle_alpha   90.00
_cell.angle_beta   90.00
_cell.angle_gamma   90.00
#
_symmetry.space_group_name_H-M   'P 1'
#
loop_
_entity.id
_entity.type
_entity.pdbx_description
1 polymer ?
#
loop_
_entity_poly.entity_id
_entity_poly.type
_entity_poly.pdbx_seq_one_letter_code
_entity_poly.pdbx_strand_id
1 'polypeptide(L)'
;MEIPFQLPCSHVFCYMCAKGLAKTCGSCALCRGPIPDGYFERPEWYLLSSEFPEPSAEYSWFYEGSEGWWLFTPRVAAEIQEAGKDAKEIVIGGIVCYLKNNIIHLSAKDRLIKRDLSTSANVGVAGINREHFRNIRQRKRRHEEAFPNSSESVESDRGDLSQLAL
;
A
#
# COMPACT_ATOMS: atom_id res chain seq x y z
N MET A 1 -7.00 2.37 9.10
CA MET A 1 -7.18 2.85 7.72
C MET A 1 -6.47 1.89 6.78
N GLU A 2 -7.22 1.28 5.87
CA GLU A 2 -6.68 0.42 4.82
C GLU A 2 -6.75 1.17 3.48
N ILE A 3 -5.75 0.98 2.63
CA ILE A 3 -5.69 1.68 1.33
C ILE A 3 -6.37 0.77 0.30
N PRO A 4 -7.55 1.15 -0.24
CA PRO A 4 -8.29 0.33 -1.19
C PRO A 4 -7.62 0.32 -2.56
N PHE A 5 -7.52 -0.87 -3.15
CA PHE A 5 -6.84 -1.12 -4.42
C PHE A 5 -7.65 -2.09 -5.27
N GLN A 6 -7.86 -1.75 -6.54
CA GLN A 6 -8.63 -2.55 -7.49
C GLN A 6 -7.72 -3.46 -8.33
N LEU A 7 -8.07 -4.73 -8.46
CA LEU A 7 -7.42 -5.67 -9.37
C LEU A 7 -7.96 -5.54 -10.81
N PRO A 8 -7.30 -6.15 -11.83
CA PRO A 8 -7.78 -6.08 -13.22
C PRO A 8 -9.20 -6.62 -13.40
N CYS A 9 -9.59 -7.59 -12.57
CA CYS A 9 -10.93 -8.17 -12.53
C CYS A 9 -11.97 -7.33 -11.77
N SER A 10 -11.67 -6.07 -11.44
CA SER A 10 -12.52 -5.13 -10.70
C SER A 10 -12.80 -5.45 -9.22
N HIS A 11 -12.35 -6.58 -8.70
CA HIS A 11 -12.40 -6.85 -7.27
C HIS A 11 -11.47 -5.93 -6.48
N VAL A 12 -11.94 -5.46 -5.33
CA VAL A 12 -11.23 -4.52 -4.46
C VAL A 12 -10.70 -5.24 -3.22
N PHE A 13 -9.44 -4.96 -2.88
CA PHE A 13 -8.79 -5.44 -1.66
C PHE A 13 -8.03 -4.29 -1.00
N CYS A 14 -7.53 -4.51 0.21
CA CYS A 14 -6.45 -3.68 0.74
C CYS A 14 -5.21 -3.79 -0.15
N TYR A 15 -4.45 -2.70 -0.36
CA TYR A 15 -3.26 -2.71 -1.23
C TYR A 15 -2.26 -3.81 -0.85
N MET A 16 -1.97 -3.98 0.45
CA MET A 16 -1.05 -5.03 0.91
C MET A 16 -1.59 -6.44 0.65
N CYS A 17 -2.90 -6.62 0.68
CA CYS A 17 -3.58 -7.88 0.40
C CYS A 17 -3.48 -8.21 -1.10
N ALA A 18 -3.81 -7.24 -1.95
CA ALA A 18 -3.67 -7.34 -3.40
C ALA A 18 -2.22 -7.65 -3.80
N LYS A 19 -1.25 -6.93 -3.23
CA LYS A 19 0.18 -7.14 -3.48
C LYS A 19 0.65 -8.51 -3.01
N GLY A 20 0.13 -8.99 -1.88
CA GLY A 20 0.35 -10.35 -1.40
C GLY A 20 -0.13 -11.37 -2.41
N LEU A 21 -1.41 -11.29 -2.83
CA LEU A 21 -2.01 -12.19 -3.82
C LEU A 21 -1.21 -12.25 -5.12
N ALA A 22 -0.79 -11.09 -5.64
CA ALA A 22 0.02 -11.03 -6.86
C ALA A 22 1.35 -11.78 -6.70
N LYS A 23 2.00 -11.62 -5.54
CA LYS A 23 3.31 -12.22 -5.28
C LYS A 23 3.26 -13.72 -4.95
N THR A 24 2.21 -14.18 -4.30
CA THR A 24 2.09 -15.58 -3.82
C THR A 24 1.28 -16.46 -4.76
N CYS A 25 0.23 -15.92 -5.37
CA CYS A 25 -0.75 -16.69 -6.15
C CYS A 25 -0.87 -16.23 -7.61
N GLY A 26 -0.46 -15.01 -7.95
CA GLY A 26 -0.60 -14.43 -9.29
C GLY A 26 -2.05 -14.26 -9.76
N SER A 27 -3.03 -14.40 -8.86
CA SER A 27 -4.46 -14.44 -9.22
C SER A 27 -5.36 -13.88 -8.12
N CYS A 28 -6.54 -13.41 -8.53
CA CYS A 28 -7.56 -12.87 -7.62
C CYS A 28 -8.13 -13.97 -6.70
N ALA A 29 -8.21 -13.71 -5.41
CA ALA A 29 -8.79 -14.65 -4.44
C ALA A 29 -10.30 -14.92 -4.63
N LEU A 30 -11.02 -14.02 -5.30
CA LEU A 30 -12.48 -14.12 -5.47
C LEU A 30 -12.87 -14.81 -6.78
N CYS A 31 -12.32 -14.36 -7.92
CA CYS A 31 -12.68 -14.90 -9.23
C CYS A 31 -11.57 -15.70 -9.93
N ARG A 32 -10.39 -15.83 -9.31
CA ARG A 32 -9.22 -16.50 -9.90
C ARG A 32 -8.69 -15.88 -11.19
N GLY A 33 -9.17 -14.70 -11.57
CA GLY A 33 -8.64 -13.95 -12.70
C GLY A 33 -7.15 -13.62 -12.49
N PRO A 34 -6.33 -13.63 -13.56
CA PRO A 34 -4.90 -13.41 -13.45
C PRO A 34 -4.58 -11.97 -13.01
N ILE A 35 -3.47 -11.82 -12.28
CA ILE A 35 -2.88 -10.53 -11.94
C ILE A 35 -1.58 -10.40 -12.74
N PRO A 36 -1.51 -9.54 -13.77
CA PRO A 36 -0.32 -9.41 -14.61
C PRO A 36 0.93 -9.03 -13.82
N ASP A 37 2.08 -9.49 -14.31
CA ASP A 37 3.37 -9.00 -13.84
C ASP A 37 3.47 -7.48 -14.08
N GLY A 38 4.14 -6.77 -13.18
CA GLY A 38 4.27 -5.31 -13.26
C GLY A 38 3.00 -4.52 -12.88
N TYR A 39 1.86 -5.16 -12.58
CA TYR A 39 0.61 -4.45 -12.23
C TYR A 39 0.74 -3.47 -11.04
N PHE A 40 1.70 -3.72 -10.14
CA PHE A 40 1.98 -2.89 -8.97
C PHE A 40 3.06 -1.83 -9.19
N GLU A 41 3.61 -1.70 -10.39
CA GLU A 41 4.63 -0.69 -10.72
C GLU A 41 4.03 0.73 -10.82
N ARG A 42 2.75 0.82 -11.21
CA ARG A 42 2.01 2.10 -11.30
C ARG A 42 0.75 2.06 -10.43
N PRO A 43 0.90 1.97 -9.09
CA PRO A 43 -0.23 1.75 -8.19
C PRO A 43 -1.25 2.90 -8.24
N GLU A 44 -0.83 4.11 -8.64
CA GLU A 44 -1.70 5.29 -8.73
C GLU A 44 -2.85 5.15 -9.75
N TRP A 45 -2.83 4.16 -10.64
CA TRP A 45 -3.92 3.90 -11.59
C TRP A 45 -5.07 3.10 -10.97
N TYR A 46 -4.78 2.35 -9.92
CA TYR A 46 -5.71 1.38 -9.35
C TYR A 46 -6.03 1.65 -7.88
N LEU A 47 -5.37 2.64 -7.29
CA LEU A 47 -5.69 3.18 -5.98
C LEU A 47 -7.00 3.95 -6.02
N LEU A 48 -7.95 3.52 -5.19
CA LEU A 48 -9.26 4.17 -5.10
C LEU A 48 -9.26 5.36 -4.13
N SER A 49 -8.19 5.52 -3.35
CA SER A 49 -7.97 6.66 -2.47
C SER A 49 -6.82 7.53 -2.93
N SER A 50 -7.07 8.84 -2.99
CA SER A 50 -6.06 9.88 -3.16
C SER A 50 -5.48 10.35 -1.83
N GLU A 51 -6.00 9.85 -0.71
CA GLU A 51 -5.59 10.26 0.61
C GLU A 51 -4.39 9.42 1.04
N PHE A 52 -3.25 10.10 1.16
CA PHE A 52 -2.21 9.56 2.02
C PHE A 52 -2.82 9.45 3.42
N PRO A 53 -2.64 8.33 4.15
CA PRO A 53 -3.14 8.21 5.52
C PRO A 53 -2.59 9.40 6.33
N GLU A 54 -3.45 10.40 6.58
CA GLU A 54 -2.99 11.65 7.15
C GLU A 54 -2.41 11.33 8.54
N PRO A 55 -1.13 11.68 8.78
CA PRO A 55 -0.50 11.37 10.04
C PRO A 55 -1.21 12.11 11.18
N SER A 56 -1.69 11.39 12.19
CA SER A 56 -2.41 11.95 13.34
C SER A 56 -1.52 12.75 14.31
N ALA A 57 -0.27 13.03 13.95
CA ALA A 57 0.81 13.48 14.84
C ALA A 57 1.06 12.54 16.05
N GLU A 58 0.48 11.34 16.04
CA GLU A 58 0.75 10.30 17.02
C GLU A 58 2.00 9.52 16.64
N TYR A 59 2.58 8.84 17.63
CA TYR A 59 3.66 7.90 17.39
C TYR A 59 3.17 6.69 16.59
N SER A 60 3.94 6.33 15.56
CA SER A 60 3.69 5.16 14.74
C SER A 60 4.99 4.39 14.51
N TRP A 61 4.89 3.29 13.78
CA TRP A 61 5.99 2.37 13.52
C TRP A 61 6.43 2.46 12.06
N PHE A 62 7.75 2.42 11.87
CA PHE A 62 8.42 2.48 10.59
C PHE A 62 9.30 1.25 10.38
N TYR A 63 9.55 0.91 9.12
CA TYR A 63 10.54 -0.09 8.72
C TYR A 63 11.54 0.46 7.73
N GLU A 64 12.74 -0.10 7.78
CA GLU A 64 13.85 0.26 6.91
C GLU A 64 13.65 -0.25 5.47
N GLY A 65 13.69 0.67 4.51
CA GLY A 65 13.84 0.41 3.08
C GLY A 65 15.19 0.93 2.56
N SER A 66 15.48 0.68 1.28
CA SER A 66 16.72 1.17 0.64
C SER A 66 16.79 2.71 0.59
N GLU A 67 15.66 3.36 0.34
CA GLU A 67 15.53 4.82 0.19
C GLU A 67 15.12 5.52 1.50
N GLY A 68 15.22 4.84 2.64
CA GLY A 68 14.84 5.37 3.95
C GLY A 68 13.64 4.66 4.59
N TRP A 69 12.96 5.36 5.49
CA TRP A 69 11.95 4.79 6.37
C TRP A 69 10.56 4.77 5.73
N TRP A 70 9.87 3.65 5.88
CA TRP A 70 8.50 3.45 5.42
C TRP A 70 7.57 3.28 6.60
N LEU A 71 6.40 3.91 6.55
CA LEU A 71 5.37 3.78 7.57
C LEU A 71 4.67 2.41 7.43
N PHE A 72 4.44 1.73 8.55
CA PHE A 72 3.54 0.59 8.57
C PHE A 72 2.08 1.02 8.39
N THR A 73 1.24 0.10 7.92
CA THR A 73 -0.21 0.29 8.03
C THR A 73 -0.63 0.31 9.52
N PRO A 74 -1.73 0.99 9.88
CA PRO A 74 -2.24 1.02 11.26
C PRO A 74 -2.41 -0.37 11.90
N ARG A 75 -2.88 -1.38 11.14
CA ARG A 75 -3.02 -2.76 11.63
C ARG A 75 -1.70 -3.33 12.13
N VAL A 76 -0.69 -3.35 11.26
CA VAL A 76 0.64 -3.87 11.60
C VAL A 76 1.31 -3.04 12.70
N ALA A 77 1.14 -1.71 12.68
CA ALA A 77 1.65 -0.86 13.76
C ALA A 77 1.04 -1.21 15.13
N ALA A 78 -0.26 -1.56 15.18
CA ALA A 78 -0.92 -2.04 16.39
C ALA A 78 -0.38 -3.40 16.84
N GLU A 79 -0.17 -4.35 15.91
CA GLU A 79 0.42 -5.66 16.22
C GLU A 79 1.83 -5.54 16.83
N ILE A 80 2.66 -4.63 16.28
CA ILE A 80 4.00 -4.33 16.79
C ILE A 80 3.90 -3.66 18.18
N GLN A 81 2.99 -2.70 18.34
CA GLN A 81 2.78 -2.01 19.62
C GLN A 81 2.34 -2.96 20.72
N GLU A 82 1.49 -3.93 20.40
CA GLU A 82 1.03 -4.97 21.31
C GLU A 82 2.14 -5.98 21.65
N ALA A 83 3.00 -6.33 20.68
CA ALA A 83 4.15 -7.20 20.91
C ALA A 83 5.15 -6.59 21.91
N GLY A 84 5.29 -5.26 21.91
CA GLY A 84 6.24 -4.57 22.76
C GLY A 84 7.69 -5.00 22.47
N LYS A 85 8.35 -5.60 23.47
CA LYS A 85 9.72 -6.13 23.35
C LYS A 85 9.76 -7.64 23.13
N ASP A 86 8.62 -8.30 23.21
CA ASP A 86 8.54 -9.75 23.11
C ASP A 86 8.64 -10.19 21.66
N ALA A 87 9.04 -11.45 21.48
CA ALA A 87 9.10 -12.02 20.16
C ALA A 87 7.70 -12.46 19.72
N LYS A 88 7.28 -12.10 18.50
CA LYS A 88 5.92 -12.34 18.00
C LYS A 88 5.94 -12.66 16.50
N GLU A 89 5.10 -13.59 16.08
CA GLU A 89 4.77 -13.78 14.68
C GLU A 89 3.76 -12.73 14.23
N ILE A 90 4.04 -12.05 13.11
CA ILE A 90 3.17 -11.03 12.52
C ILE A 90 2.97 -11.31 11.03
N VAL A 91 1.80 -10.94 10.50
CA VAL A 91 1.48 -11.21 9.09
C VAL A 91 1.48 -9.91 8.29
N ILE A 92 2.39 -9.82 7.31
CA ILE A 92 2.57 -8.64 6.45
C ILE A 92 2.39 -9.07 4.99
N GLY A 93 1.33 -8.57 4.34
CA GLY A 93 1.06 -8.87 2.92
C GLY A 93 0.89 -10.36 2.63
N GLY A 94 0.29 -11.11 3.56
CA GLY A 94 0.12 -12.57 3.44
C GLY A 94 1.34 -13.41 3.79
N ILE A 95 2.45 -12.79 4.21
CA ILE A 95 3.68 -13.49 4.61
C ILE A 95 3.80 -13.45 6.13
N VAL A 96 4.03 -14.62 6.74
CA VAL A 96 4.37 -14.74 8.17
C VAL A 96 5.80 -14.27 8.38
N CYS A 97 5.98 -13.34 9.30
CA CYS A 97 7.25 -12.71 9.64
C CYS A 97 7.48 -12.85 11.15
N TYR A 98 8.74 -12.85 11.58
CA TYR A 98 9.07 -12.91 13.00
C TYR A 98 9.63 -11.57 13.49
N LEU A 99 8.99 -10.99 14.49
CA LEU A 99 9.43 -9.75 15.14
C LEU A 99 10.23 -10.09 16.39
N LYS A 100 11.45 -9.56 16.53
CA LYS A 100 12.24 -9.63 17.77
C LYS A 100 13.24 -8.49 17.81
N ASN A 101 13.46 -7.87 18.99
CA ASN A 101 14.49 -6.85 19.20
C ASN A 101 14.44 -5.68 18.19
N ASN A 102 13.25 -5.20 17.81
CA ASN A 102 13.06 -4.18 16.76
C ASN A 102 13.59 -4.57 15.38
N ILE A 103 13.61 -5.87 15.08
CA ILE A 103 13.92 -6.42 13.76
C ILE A 103 12.74 -7.27 13.31
N ILE A 104 12.30 -7.06 12.07
CA ILE A 104 11.40 -7.99 11.39
C ILE A 104 12.26 -8.89 10.52
N HIS A 105 12.23 -10.18 10.83
CA HIS A 105 12.85 -11.24 10.06
C HIS A 105 11.91 -11.66 8.93
N LEU A 106 12.32 -11.38 7.70
CA LEU A 106 11.64 -11.82 6.47
C LEU A 106 12.51 -12.87 5.79
N SER A 107 11.89 -13.78 5.04
CA SER A 107 12.63 -14.83 4.30
C SER A 107 13.74 -14.30 3.39
N ALA A 108 13.58 -13.09 2.85
CA ALA A 108 14.54 -12.48 1.93
C ALA A 108 15.57 -11.56 2.62
N LYS A 109 15.15 -10.78 3.61
CA LYS A 109 16.01 -9.77 4.26
C LYS A 109 15.39 -9.25 5.56
N ASP A 110 16.22 -9.16 6.60
CA ASP A 110 15.87 -8.50 7.85
C ASP A 110 15.65 -6.99 7.65
N ARG A 111 14.71 -6.43 8.40
CA ARG A 111 14.44 -4.98 8.40
C ARG A 111 14.43 -4.45 9.82
N LEU A 112 15.19 -3.38 10.04
CA LEU A 112 15.07 -2.59 11.26
C LEU A 112 13.69 -1.93 11.32
N ILE A 113 13.14 -1.83 12.52
CA ILE A 113 11.95 -1.02 12.79
C ILE A 113 12.25 0.04 13.83
N LYS A 114 11.54 1.17 13.74
CA LYS A 114 11.61 2.24 14.75
C LYS A 114 10.23 2.79 15.06
N ARG A 115 10.11 3.39 16.25
CA ARG A 115 8.95 4.17 16.66
C ARG A 115 9.29 5.65 16.58
N ASP A 116 8.44 6.42 15.92
CA ASP A 116 8.67 7.86 15.67
C ASP A 116 7.31 8.54 15.46
N LEU A 117 7.26 9.87 15.41
CA LEU A 117 6.04 10.59 15.05
C LEU A 117 5.62 10.21 13.62
N SER A 118 4.32 9.99 13.41
CA SER A 118 3.75 9.65 12.08
C SER A 118 4.03 10.73 11.03
N THR A 119 4.23 11.97 11.47
CA THR A 119 4.63 13.13 10.65
C THR A 119 6.11 13.16 10.28
N SER A 120 6.95 12.34 10.93
CA SER A 120 8.39 12.27 10.64
C SER A 120 8.66 11.87 9.19
N ALA A 121 9.77 12.37 8.63
CA ALA A 121 10.13 12.15 7.24
C ALA A 121 10.13 10.66 6.87
N ASN A 122 9.41 10.32 5.80
CA ASN A 122 9.27 8.95 5.32
C ASN A 122 8.98 8.90 3.81
N VAL A 123 9.36 7.79 3.19
CA VAL A 123 9.20 7.57 1.75
C VAL A 123 7.73 7.37 1.38
N GLY A 124 6.97 6.73 2.27
CA GLY A 124 5.57 6.44 2.09
C GLY A 124 5.06 5.40 3.08
N VAL A 125 3.95 4.76 2.74
CA VAL A 125 3.26 3.81 3.62
C VAL A 125 3.12 2.46 2.92
N ALA A 126 3.46 1.38 3.62
CA ALA A 126 3.26 0.01 3.14
C ALA A 126 3.77 -0.26 1.70
N GLY A 127 4.87 0.40 1.31
CA GLY A 127 5.45 0.28 -0.02
C GLY A 127 4.73 1.08 -1.12
N ILE A 128 3.87 2.04 -0.79
CA ILE A 128 3.33 3.04 -1.71
C ILE A 128 4.01 4.38 -1.42
N ASN A 129 4.77 4.90 -2.38
CA ASN A 129 5.45 6.18 -2.27
C ASN A 129 4.43 7.34 -2.12
N ARG A 130 4.76 8.34 -1.30
CA ARG A 130 3.99 9.59 -1.16
C ARG A 130 3.70 10.26 -2.50
N GLU A 131 4.62 10.16 -3.45
CA GLU A 131 4.47 10.72 -4.80
C GLU A 131 3.28 10.13 -5.55
N HIS A 132 3.01 8.83 -5.41
CA HIS A 132 1.83 8.21 -6.03
C HIS A 132 0.54 8.89 -5.54
N PHE A 133 0.40 9.14 -4.24
CA PHE A 133 -0.75 9.87 -3.69
C PHE A 133 -0.84 11.30 -4.22
N ARG A 134 0.29 12.01 -4.33
CA ARG A 134 0.33 13.35 -4.94
C ARG A 134 -0.13 13.31 -6.39
N ASN A 135 0.30 12.32 -7.16
CA ASN A 135 -0.09 12.15 -8.57
C ASN A 135 -1.58 11.92 -8.72
N ILE A 136 -2.20 11.08 -7.87
CA ILE A 136 -3.65 10.88 -7.87
C ILE A 136 -4.38 12.19 -7.55
N ARG A 137 -3.96 12.90 -6.47
CA ARG A 137 -4.56 14.20 -6.09
C ARG A 137 -4.48 15.21 -7.23
N GLN A 138 -3.33 15.30 -7.90
CA GLN A 138 -3.17 16.22 -9.03
C GLN A 138 -4.02 15.86 -10.24
N ARG A 139 -4.15 14.57 -10.59
CA ARG A 139 -5.02 14.12 -11.69
C ARG A 139 -6.48 14.43 -11.39
N LYS A 140 -6.95 14.15 -10.17
CA LYS A 140 -8.31 14.50 -9.74
C LYS A 140 -8.59 16.00 -9.89
N ARG A 141 -7.71 16.84 -9.37
CA ARG A 141 -7.84 18.30 -9.50
C ARG A 141 -7.91 18.75 -10.97
N ARG A 142 -7.04 18.23 -11.83
CA ARG A 142 -7.05 18.59 -13.27
C ARG A 142 -8.35 18.16 -13.95
N HIS A 143 -8.88 16.99 -13.60
CA HIS A 143 -10.15 16.51 -14.13
C HIS A 143 -11.33 17.39 -13.68
N GLU A 144 -11.38 17.72 -12.39
CA GLU A 144 -12.40 18.62 -11.81
C GLU A 144 -12.35 20.02 -12.45
N GLU A 145 -11.15 20.54 -12.72
CA GLU A 145 -10.94 21.82 -13.41
C GLU A 145 -11.36 21.79 -14.88
N ALA A 146 -11.11 20.67 -15.57
CA ALA A 146 -11.50 20.49 -16.97
C ALA A 146 -13.01 20.23 -17.13
N PHE A 147 -13.64 19.58 -16.16
CA PHE A 147 -15.04 19.12 -16.21
C PHE A 147 -15.83 19.47 -14.93
N PRO A 148 -16.07 20.76 -14.65
CA PRO A 148 -16.61 21.24 -13.37
C PRO A 148 -18.05 20.80 -13.06
N ASN A 149 -18.79 20.27 -14.04
CA ASN A 149 -20.17 19.80 -13.88
C ASN A 149 -20.31 18.27 -14.05
N SER A 150 -19.21 17.52 -14.13
CA SER A 150 -19.26 16.06 -14.21
C SER A 150 -19.42 15.46 -12.82
N SER A 151 -20.50 14.67 -12.61
CA SER A 151 -20.68 13.84 -11.41
C SER A 151 -19.91 12.52 -11.49
N GLU A 152 -19.15 12.30 -12.57
CA GLU A 152 -18.36 11.09 -12.77
C GLU A 152 -17.08 11.17 -11.95
N SER A 153 -16.93 10.25 -11.00
CA SER A 153 -15.66 9.97 -10.34
C SER A 153 -14.59 9.67 -11.39
N VAL A 154 -13.34 10.02 -11.09
CA VAL A 154 -12.11 9.85 -11.88
C VAL A 154 -11.75 8.37 -12.12
N GLU A 155 -12.73 7.54 -12.48
CA GLU A 155 -12.61 6.15 -12.86
C GLU A 155 -12.33 6.00 -14.36
N SER A 156 -12.60 7.04 -15.17
CA SER A 156 -12.47 7.02 -16.63
C SER A 156 -11.04 7.18 -17.15
N ASP A 157 -10.09 7.62 -16.30
CA ASP A 157 -8.68 7.80 -16.66
C ASP A 157 -7.80 6.60 -16.24
N ARG A 158 -8.45 5.47 -15.89
CA ARG A 158 -7.79 4.16 -15.72
C ARG A 158 -7.19 3.81 -17.07
N GLY A 159 -5.86 3.94 -17.19
CA GLY A 159 -5.12 3.60 -18.41
C GLY A 159 -5.66 2.30 -18.98
N ASP A 160 -6.03 2.35 -20.25
CA ASP A 160 -6.75 1.30 -20.97
C ASP A 160 -6.27 -0.11 -20.56
N LEU A 161 -7.07 -0.76 -19.71
CA LEU A 161 -6.80 -2.06 -19.11
C LEU A 161 -6.68 -3.17 -20.17
N SER A 162 -7.06 -2.89 -21.43
CA SER A 162 -6.96 -3.83 -22.54
C SER A 162 -5.54 -3.98 -23.10
N GLN A 163 -4.58 -3.10 -22.74
CA GLN A 163 -3.23 -3.12 -23.32
C GLN A 163 -2.15 -3.81 -22.48
N LEU A 164 -2.46 -4.29 -21.27
CA LEU A 164 -1.54 -5.05 -20.41
C LEU A 164 -1.78 -6.57 -20.46
N ALA A 165 -2.63 -7.04 -21.39
CA ALA A 165 -2.86 -8.44 -21.67
C ALA A 165 -2.18 -8.82 -22.99
N LEU A 166 -0.86 -9.01 -22.97
CA LEU A 166 -0.10 -9.74 -23.98
C LEU A 166 0.86 -10.70 -23.28
#